data_AF-A0A510K6W5-F1
#
_entry.id   AF-A0A510K6W5-F1
#
_cell.length_a   1.000
_cell.length_b   1.000
_cell.length_c   1.000
_cell.angle_alpha   90.00
_cell.angle_beta   90.00
_cell.angle_gamma   90.00
#
_symmetry.space_group_name_H-M   'P 1'
#
loop_
_entity.id
_entity.type
_entity.pdbx_description
1 polymer ?
#
loop_
_entity_poly.entity_id
_entity_poly.type
_entity_poly.pdbx_seq_one_letter_code
_entity_poly.pdbx_strand_id
1 'polypeptide(L)'
;MSKYETIWAAVRFGTLKDVIEIFKKGDEKLGEASRDSILFDALANTNSIARYEITNFLINKGADVKIITEDGMSMFFPLFSYGRRDIIKMTILCKTLLEKGADITTIYKREKTVAFKELFNIGTPEMEMLPLYQLIFSQTGLPLLVKDKWGLTVIEFARRSNRPIAVKIMEDYVKKYNLKEDS
;
A
#
# COMPACT_ATOMS: atom_id res chain seq x y z
N MET A 1 -15.15 25.93 16.41
CA MET A 1 -14.57 24.78 17.12
C MET A 1 -14.36 23.69 16.09
N SER A 2 -13.16 23.10 16.04
CA SER A 2 -12.89 22.00 15.10
C SER A 2 -13.80 20.82 15.40
N LYS A 3 -14.22 20.11 14.35
CA LYS A 3 -15.02 18.88 14.43
C LYS A 3 -14.25 17.74 15.13
N TYR A 4 -12.91 17.75 15.07
CA TYR A 4 -12.06 16.71 15.64
C TYR A 4 -11.12 17.29 16.69
N GLU A 5 -11.01 16.60 17.82
CA GLU A 5 -10.17 17.01 18.95
C GLU A 5 -8.68 16.72 18.72
N THR A 6 -8.36 15.73 17.88
CA THR A 6 -6.98 15.33 17.58
C THR A 6 -6.72 15.22 16.08
N ILE A 7 -5.47 15.48 15.69
CA ILE A 7 -5.02 15.32 14.30
C ILE A 7 -5.18 13.88 13.82
N TRP A 8 -4.96 12.88 14.68
CA TRP A 8 -5.19 11.46 14.39
C TRP A 8 -6.65 11.18 14.01
N ALA A 9 -7.61 11.68 14.79
CA ALA A 9 -9.02 11.49 14.48
C ALA A 9 -9.43 12.19 13.17
N ALA A 10 -8.94 13.42 12.94
CA ALA A 10 -9.18 14.13 11.69
C ALA A 10 -8.59 13.38 10.48
N VAL A 11 -7.35 12.87 10.61
CA VAL A 11 -6.68 12.12 9.55
C VAL A 11 -7.36 10.78 9.28
N ARG A 12 -7.89 10.11 10.30
CA ARG A 12 -8.52 8.78 10.15
C ARG A 12 -9.98 8.83 9.69
N PHE A 13 -10.73 9.87 10.05
CA PHE A 13 -12.18 9.91 9.83
C PHE A 13 -12.68 11.17 9.12
N GLY A 14 -11.86 12.21 9.03
CA GLY A 14 -12.20 13.50 8.46
C GLY A 14 -11.90 13.67 6.97
N THR A 15 -12.18 14.87 6.50
CA THR A 15 -11.82 15.40 5.17
C THR A 15 -10.49 16.13 5.23
N LEU A 16 -9.90 16.46 4.07
CA LEU A 16 -8.70 17.30 4.03
C LEU A 16 -8.92 18.67 4.70
N LYS A 17 -10.12 19.25 4.59
CA LYS A 17 -10.47 20.49 5.26
C LYS A 17 -10.37 20.36 6.78
N ASP A 18 -10.91 19.27 7.33
CA ASP A 18 -10.87 19.01 8.77
C ASP A 18 -9.43 18.83 9.28
N VAL A 19 -8.57 18.17 8.49
CA VAL A 19 -7.14 18.03 8.79
C VAL A 19 -6.46 19.40 8.78
N ILE A 20 -6.65 20.20 7.74
CA ILE A 20 -6.04 21.53 7.60
C ILE A 20 -6.42 22.47 8.75
N GLU A 21 -7.64 22.37 9.28
CA GLU A 21 -8.11 23.23 10.37
C GLU A 21 -7.27 23.09 11.65
N ILE A 22 -6.73 21.90 11.92
CA ILE A 22 -6.01 21.61 13.18
C ILE A 22 -4.54 21.22 12.99
N PHE A 23 -4.09 20.99 11.75
CA PHE A 23 -2.73 20.60 11.43
C PHE A 23 -1.71 21.67 11.85
N LYS A 24 -0.64 21.24 12.51
CA LYS A 24 0.52 22.04 12.88
C LYS A 24 1.76 21.48 12.19
N LYS A 25 2.71 22.37 11.84
CA LYS A 25 3.99 21.94 11.27
C LYS A 25 4.69 20.97 12.23
N GLY A 26 5.12 19.82 11.72
CA GLY A 26 5.67 18.71 12.51
C GLY A 26 4.66 17.57 12.70
N ASP A 27 3.35 17.83 12.56
CA ASP A 27 2.33 16.78 12.65
C ASP A 27 2.51 15.71 11.57
N GLU A 28 3.10 16.06 10.42
CA GLU A 28 3.38 15.10 9.34
C GLU A 28 4.32 13.96 9.75
N LYS A 29 5.07 14.13 10.85
CA LYS A 29 6.05 13.16 11.37
C LYS A 29 5.56 12.37 12.58
N LEU A 30 4.32 12.58 13.00
CA LEU A 30 3.78 11.91 14.18
C LEU A 30 3.77 10.39 13.97
N GLY A 31 4.23 9.67 15.01
CA GLY A 31 4.26 8.21 15.03
C GLY A 31 5.36 7.57 14.20
N GLU A 32 6.20 8.31 13.49
CA GLU A 32 7.32 7.74 12.71
C GLU A 32 8.29 6.95 13.60
N ALA A 33 8.65 7.50 14.77
CA ALA A 33 9.58 6.85 15.71
C ALA A 33 9.00 5.57 16.35
N SER A 34 7.69 5.53 16.59
CA SER A 34 6.98 4.33 17.08
C SER A 34 6.53 3.40 15.95
N ARG A 35 6.80 3.76 14.68
CA ARG A 35 6.41 3.02 13.48
C ARG A 35 4.89 2.92 13.27
N ASP A 36 4.12 3.75 13.98
CA ASP A 36 2.68 3.93 13.85
C ASP A 36 2.42 5.30 13.22
N SER A 37 2.91 5.54 12.00
CA SER A 37 2.94 6.89 11.43
C SER A 37 1.55 7.42 11.07
N ILE A 38 1.37 8.74 11.18
CA ILE A 38 0.12 9.41 10.78
C ILE A 38 -0.20 9.23 9.29
N LEU A 39 0.84 9.01 8.48
CA LEU A 39 0.69 8.68 7.06
C LEU A 39 0.02 7.32 6.86
N PHE A 40 0.31 6.33 7.72
CA PHE A 40 -0.37 5.04 7.69
C PHE A 40 -1.87 5.20 7.96
N ASP A 41 -2.23 6.04 8.93
CA ASP A 41 -3.62 6.34 9.27
C ASP A 41 -4.35 7.13 8.19
N ALA A 42 -3.65 8.04 7.50
CA ALA A 42 -4.19 8.74 6.33
C ALA A 42 -4.54 7.77 5.19
N LEU A 43 -3.65 6.82 4.90
CA LEU A 43 -3.89 5.75 3.92
C LEU A 43 -5.06 4.84 4.33
N ALA A 44 -5.36 4.76 5.62
CA ALA A 44 -6.45 3.97 6.17
C ALA A 44 -7.71 4.79 6.53
N ASN A 45 -7.78 6.07 6.13
CA ASN A 45 -8.94 6.95 6.35
C ASN A 45 -10.25 6.29 5.87
N THR A 46 -11.37 6.43 6.59
CA THR A 46 -12.62 5.74 6.20
C THR A 46 -13.32 6.35 4.97
N ASN A 47 -13.07 7.62 4.67
CA ASN A 47 -13.54 8.32 3.48
C ASN A 47 -12.56 8.13 2.31
N SER A 48 -13.04 7.49 1.23
CA SER A 48 -12.20 7.14 0.08
C SER A 48 -11.63 8.33 -0.70
N ILE A 49 -12.33 9.47 -0.75
CA ILE A 49 -11.82 10.67 -1.43
C ILE A 49 -10.77 11.33 -0.54
N ALA A 50 -11.12 11.57 0.72
CA ALA A 50 -10.25 12.23 1.69
C ALA A 50 -8.94 11.46 1.92
N ARG A 51 -8.98 10.11 1.89
CA ARG A 51 -7.78 9.25 1.97
C ARG A 51 -6.67 9.73 1.04
N TYR A 52 -6.98 9.90 -0.25
CA TYR A 52 -5.98 10.31 -1.24
C TYR A 52 -5.54 11.76 -1.06
N GLU A 53 -6.47 12.66 -0.74
CA GLU A 53 -6.18 14.08 -0.55
C GLU A 53 -5.29 14.32 0.69
N ILE A 54 -5.63 13.71 1.82
CA ILE A 54 -4.88 13.78 3.08
C ILE A 54 -3.52 13.11 2.93
N THR A 55 -3.44 11.93 2.30
CA THR A 55 -2.16 11.25 2.10
C THR A 55 -1.22 12.09 1.24
N ASN A 56 -1.69 12.63 0.11
CA ASN A 56 -0.87 13.51 -0.72
C ASN A 56 -0.47 14.79 0.02
N PHE A 57 -1.37 15.38 0.81
CA PHE A 57 -1.06 16.53 1.65
C PHE A 57 0.09 16.23 2.63
N LEU A 58 0.03 15.12 3.37
CA LEU A 58 1.07 14.75 4.34
C LEU A 58 2.41 14.43 3.65
N ILE A 59 2.39 13.70 2.52
CA ILE A 59 3.59 13.45 1.71
C ILE A 59 4.22 14.77 1.24
N ASN A 60 3.41 15.74 0.80
CA ASN A 60 3.89 17.06 0.39
C ASN A 60 4.41 17.91 1.56
N LYS A 61 3.95 17.64 2.79
CA LYS A 61 4.49 18.25 4.01
C LYS A 61 5.77 17.59 4.52
N GLY A 62 6.12 16.41 3.99
CA GLY A 62 7.37 15.73 4.31
C GLY A 62 7.23 14.53 5.25
N ALA A 63 6.04 13.94 5.35
CA ALA A 63 5.86 12.64 6.01
C ALA A 63 6.77 11.57 5.37
N ASP A 64 7.44 10.76 6.19
CA ASP A 64 8.29 9.69 5.71
C ASP A 64 7.49 8.50 5.18
N VAL A 65 7.64 8.22 3.88
CA VAL A 65 6.97 7.10 3.19
C VAL A 65 7.68 5.76 3.42
N LYS A 66 8.89 5.78 3.99
CA LYS A 66 9.75 4.60 4.16
C LYS A 66 9.52 3.88 5.49
N ILE A 67 8.65 4.42 6.33
CA ILE A 67 8.28 3.78 7.59
C ILE A 67 7.64 2.42 7.31
N ILE A 68 8.12 1.41 8.01
CA ILE A 68 7.58 0.05 8.02
C ILE A 68 7.10 -0.19 9.44
N THR A 69 5.89 -0.68 9.67
CA THR A 69 5.39 -0.99 11.02
C THR A 69 6.21 -2.12 11.68
N GLU A 70 6.09 -2.31 12.99
CA GLU A 70 6.73 -3.45 13.69
C GLU A 70 6.34 -4.81 13.10
N ASP A 71 5.11 -4.90 12.60
CA ASP A 71 4.57 -6.08 11.91
C ASP A 71 5.05 -6.23 10.46
N GLY A 72 5.95 -5.37 9.96
CA GLY A 72 6.51 -5.46 8.61
C GLY A 72 5.62 -4.88 7.51
N MET A 73 4.66 -4.01 7.85
CA MET A 73 3.79 -3.35 6.86
C MET A 73 4.39 -2.02 6.40
N SER A 74 4.74 -1.89 5.12
CA SER A 74 5.03 -0.59 4.51
C SER A 74 3.74 0.16 4.12
N MET A 75 3.87 1.39 3.62
CA MET A 75 2.74 2.21 3.16
C MET A 75 1.90 1.54 2.05
N PHE A 76 2.44 0.56 1.33
CA PHE A 76 1.68 -0.19 0.33
C PHE A 76 0.57 -1.06 0.94
N PHE A 77 0.74 -1.50 2.19
CA PHE A 77 -0.25 -2.36 2.86
C PHE A 77 -1.60 -1.65 3.08
N PRO A 78 -1.66 -0.49 3.77
CA PRO A 78 -2.93 0.24 3.89
C PRO A 78 -3.40 0.81 2.54
N LEU A 79 -2.50 1.17 1.61
CA LEU A 79 -2.88 1.61 0.27
C LEU A 79 -3.72 0.54 -0.47
N PHE A 80 -3.22 -0.69 -0.58
CA PHE A 80 -3.93 -1.75 -1.31
C PHE A 80 -5.08 -2.36 -0.49
N SER A 81 -5.03 -2.27 0.83
CA SER A 81 -6.11 -2.73 1.70
C SER A 81 -7.34 -1.83 1.64
N TYR A 82 -7.16 -0.52 1.61
CA TYR A 82 -8.26 0.44 1.75
C TYR A 82 -8.48 1.35 0.52
N GLY A 83 -7.52 1.45 -0.40
CA GLY A 83 -7.58 2.29 -1.61
C GLY A 83 -8.42 1.73 -2.77
N ARG A 84 -9.04 0.57 -2.60
CA ARG A 84 -9.63 -0.28 -3.67
C ARG A 84 -10.74 0.36 -4.52
N ARG A 85 -11.30 1.52 -4.12
CA ARG A 85 -12.44 2.16 -4.81
C ARG A 85 -12.07 2.96 -6.05
N ASP A 86 -10.82 3.40 -6.17
CA ASP A 86 -10.36 4.24 -7.28
C ASP A 86 -8.97 3.76 -7.71
N ILE A 87 -8.96 2.88 -8.73
CA ILE A 87 -7.72 2.26 -9.23
C ILE A 87 -6.76 3.30 -9.81
N ILE A 88 -7.28 4.39 -10.39
CA ILE A 88 -6.46 5.45 -10.99
C ILE A 88 -5.71 6.18 -9.89
N LYS A 89 -6.41 6.65 -8.84
CA LYS A 89 -5.76 7.31 -7.70
C LYS A 89 -4.84 6.37 -6.94
N MET A 90 -5.20 5.08 -6.79
CA MET A 90 -4.33 4.07 -6.20
C MET A 90 -3.04 3.90 -6.98
N THR A 91 -3.12 3.87 -8.32
CA THR A 91 -1.96 3.74 -9.21
C THR A 91 -1.04 4.95 -9.12
N ILE A 92 -1.61 6.17 -9.15
CA ILE A 92 -0.84 7.41 -9.01
C ILE A 92 -0.13 7.45 -7.66
N LEU A 93 -0.84 7.13 -6.57
CA LEU A 93 -0.24 7.15 -5.24
C LEU A 93 0.81 6.04 -5.05
N CYS A 94 0.58 4.85 -5.61
CA CYS A 94 1.58 3.78 -5.66
C CYS A 94 2.87 4.28 -6.35
N LYS A 95 2.75 4.96 -7.48
CA LYS A 95 3.88 5.55 -8.20
C LYS A 95 4.62 6.57 -7.34
N THR A 96 3.90 7.49 -6.70
CA THR A 96 4.49 8.49 -5.80
C THR A 96 5.27 7.85 -4.65
N LEU A 97 4.75 6.78 -4.03
CA LEU A 97 5.43 6.07 -2.96
C LEU A 97 6.73 5.39 -3.45
N LEU A 98 6.68 4.72 -4.59
CA LEU A 98 7.85 4.09 -5.21
C LEU A 98 8.93 5.12 -5.57
N GLU A 99 8.56 6.23 -6.20
CA GLU A 99 9.48 7.32 -6.57
C GLU A 99 10.15 7.96 -5.35
N LYS A 100 9.48 7.96 -4.20
CA LYS A 100 10.02 8.43 -2.92
C LYS A 100 10.77 7.35 -2.13
N GLY A 101 10.90 6.15 -2.70
CA GLY A 101 11.71 5.06 -2.16
C GLY A 101 11.03 4.25 -1.05
N ALA A 102 9.70 4.22 -1.00
CA ALA A 102 8.98 3.27 -0.15
C ALA A 102 9.25 1.83 -0.62
N ASP A 103 9.43 0.91 0.32
CA ASP A 103 9.75 -0.49 0.03
C ASP A 103 8.47 -1.32 -0.20
N ILE A 104 8.28 -1.83 -1.41
CA ILE A 104 7.17 -2.72 -1.78
C ILE A 104 7.47 -4.21 -1.54
N THR A 105 8.74 -4.55 -1.24
CA THR A 105 9.20 -5.93 -1.07
C THR A 105 8.95 -6.47 0.35
N THR A 106 8.49 -5.61 1.26
CA THR A 106 8.23 -5.99 2.65
C THR A 106 7.19 -7.10 2.77
N ILE A 107 7.42 -8.01 3.73
CA ILE A 107 6.48 -9.06 4.12
C ILE A 107 5.77 -8.66 5.41
N TYR A 108 4.45 -8.64 5.38
CA TYR A 108 3.63 -8.56 6.58
C TYR A 108 3.80 -9.85 7.40
N LYS A 109 4.37 -9.72 8.60
CA LYS A 109 4.84 -10.83 9.42
C LYS A 109 3.74 -11.81 9.80
N ARG A 110 2.57 -11.32 10.24
CA ARG A 110 1.51 -12.19 10.79
C ARG A 110 0.93 -13.15 9.76
N GLU A 111 0.88 -12.74 8.50
CA GLU A 111 0.34 -13.57 7.42
C GLU A 111 1.41 -14.06 6.45
N LYS A 112 2.65 -13.61 6.63
CA LYS A 112 3.79 -13.91 5.76
C LYS A 112 3.47 -13.61 4.29
N THR A 113 2.90 -12.43 4.03
CA THR A 113 2.44 -12.02 2.69
C THR A 113 2.96 -10.66 2.26
N VAL A 114 3.04 -10.46 0.95
CA VAL A 114 3.26 -9.16 0.31
C VAL A 114 2.03 -8.24 0.40
N ALA A 115 2.27 -6.93 0.42
CA ALA A 115 1.21 -5.93 0.47
C ALA A 115 0.24 -5.98 -0.71
N PHE A 116 0.72 -6.31 -1.91
CA PHE A 116 -0.08 -6.29 -3.14
C PHE A 116 -0.94 -7.55 -3.35
N LYS A 117 -0.90 -8.54 -2.44
CA LYS A 117 -1.76 -9.74 -2.53
C LYS A 117 -3.24 -9.38 -2.57
N GLU A 118 -3.64 -8.35 -1.83
CA GLU A 118 -5.04 -7.89 -1.76
C GLU A 118 -5.59 -7.38 -3.09
N LEU A 119 -4.73 -6.98 -4.04
CA LEU A 119 -5.17 -6.56 -5.37
C LEU A 119 -5.92 -7.67 -6.12
N PHE A 120 -5.60 -8.93 -5.85
CA PHE A 120 -6.21 -10.07 -6.52
C PHE A 120 -7.64 -10.38 -6.04
N ASN A 121 -8.06 -9.76 -4.93
CA ASN A 121 -9.42 -9.85 -4.38
C ASN A 121 -10.33 -8.70 -4.84
N ILE A 122 -9.83 -7.72 -5.60
CA ILE A 122 -10.61 -6.54 -5.99
C ILE A 122 -11.49 -6.84 -7.20
N GLY A 123 -12.79 -6.56 -7.16
CA GLY A 123 -13.71 -6.81 -8.29
C GLY A 123 -13.43 -6.01 -9.58
N THR A 124 -12.41 -5.16 -9.62
CA THR A 124 -11.98 -4.41 -10.80
C THR A 124 -11.54 -5.37 -11.91
N PRO A 125 -11.98 -5.13 -13.17
CA PRO A 125 -11.51 -5.90 -14.32
C PRO A 125 -9.99 -5.89 -14.41
N GLU A 126 -9.39 -7.06 -14.67
CA GLU A 126 -7.94 -7.20 -14.60
C GLU A 126 -7.19 -6.32 -15.63
N MET A 127 -7.83 -6.02 -16.77
CA MET A 127 -7.30 -5.09 -17.78
C MET A 127 -7.13 -3.66 -17.23
N GLU A 128 -7.99 -3.22 -16.32
CA GLU A 128 -7.85 -1.90 -15.68
C GLU A 128 -6.73 -1.88 -14.62
N MET A 129 -6.33 -3.05 -14.11
CA MET A 129 -5.23 -3.20 -13.16
C MET A 129 -3.86 -3.17 -13.84
N LEU A 130 -3.80 -3.28 -15.17
CA LEU A 130 -2.55 -3.40 -15.94
C LEU A 130 -1.52 -2.31 -15.62
N PRO A 131 -1.86 -1.00 -15.57
CA PRO A 131 -0.89 0.04 -15.24
C PRO A 131 -0.29 -0.14 -13.84
N LEU A 132 -1.12 -0.54 -12.87
CA LEU A 132 -0.64 -0.81 -11.51
C LEU A 132 0.24 -2.06 -11.46
N TYR A 133 -0.14 -3.13 -12.15
CA TYR A 133 0.69 -4.35 -12.24
C TYR A 133 2.03 -4.05 -12.88
N GLN A 134 2.08 -3.35 -14.01
CA GLN A 134 3.33 -2.95 -14.67
C GLN A 134 4.23 -2.15 -13.72
N LEU A 135 3.64 -1.22 -12.96
CA LEU A 135 4.37 -0.45 -11.96
C LEU A 135 4.96 -1.35 -10.87
N ILE A 136 4.17 -2.25 -10.28
CA ILE A 136 4.62 -3.16 -9.21
C ILE A 136 5.69 -4.13 -9.74
N PHE A 137 5.42 -4.81 -10.84
CA PHE A 137 6.31 -5.85 -11.39
C PHE A 137 7.51 -5.31 -12.17
N SER A 138 7.63 -3.97 -12.28
CA SER A 138 8.88 -3.32 -12.70
C SER A 138 9.92 -3.23 -11.57
N GLN A 139 9.50 -3.37 -10.31
CA GLN A 139 10.38 -3.31 -9.14
C GLN A 139 11.16 -4.62 -8.99
N THR A 140 12.42 -4.55 -8.56
CA THR A 140 13.25 -5.73 -8.29
C THR A 140 13.02 -6.28 -6.88
N GLY A 141 13.38 -7.54 -6.65
CA GLY A 141 13.35 -8.14 -5.29
C GLY A 141 11.96 -8.52 -4.77
N LEU A 142 10.93 -8.56 -5.62
CA LEU A 142 9.59 -8.98 -5.20
C LEU A 142 9.58 -10.43 -4.67
N PRO A 143 9.10 -10.68 -3.43
CA PRO A 143 9.14 -12.01 -2.82
C PRO A 143 7.95 -12.87 -3.29
N LEU A 144 7.96 -13.25 -4.56
CA LEU A 144 6.83 -13.93 -5.22
C LEU A 144 6.67 -15.41 -4.82
N LEU A 145 7.74 -16.03 -4.33
CA LEU A 145 7.79 -17.47 -4.01
C LEU A 145 7.71 -17.75 -2.50
N VAL A 146 7.53 -16.72 -1.67
CA VAL A 146 7.32 -16.89 -0.24
C VAL A 146 5.92 -17.44 0.00
N LYS A 147 5.83 -18.57 0.71
CA LYS A 147 4.55 -19.15 1.15
C LYS A 147 4.01 -18.40 2.36
N ASP A 148 2.77 -17.97 2.25
CA ASP A 148 2.00 -17.31 3.30
C ASP A 148 1.61 -18.28 4.44
N LYS A 149 0.89 -17.78 5.45
CA LYS A 149 0.45 -18.60 6.60
C LYS A 149 -0.47 -19.78 6.22
N TRP A 150 -1.00 -19.82 5.00
CA TRP A 150 -1.83 -20.91 4.47
C TRP A 150 -1.08 -21.80 3.47
N GLY A 151 0.24 -21.60 3.34
CA GLY A 151 1.09 -22.40 2.46
C GLY A 151 1.04 -22.00 0.98
N LEU A 152 0.48 -20.82 0.65
CA LEU A 152 0.38 -20.34 -0.73
C LEU A 152 1.41 -19.26 -1.03
N THR A 153 2.07 -19.38 -2.17
CA THR A 153 2.74 -18.24 -2.82
C THR A 153 1.71 -17.24 -3.32
N VAL A 154 2.13 -15.99 -3.52
CA VAL A 154 1.26 -14.96 -4.09
C VAL A 154 0.78 -15.32 -5.52
N ILE A 155 1.59 -16.08 -6.27
CA ILE A 155 1.25 -16.57 -7.62
C ILE A 155 0.12 -17.59 -7.54
N GLU A 156 0.22 -18.57 -6.63
CA GLU A 156 -0.83 -19.57 -6.41
C GLU A 156 -2.12 -18.93 -5.92
N PHE A 157 -2.03 -17.92 -5.06
CA PHE A 157 -3.19 -17.14 -4.62
C PHE A 157 -3.86 -16.43 -5.80
N ALA A 158 -3.11 -15.69 -6.62
CA ALA A 158 -3.64 -15.00 -7.80
C ALA A 158 -4.32 -15.97 -8.78
N ARG A 159 -3.76 -17.18 -8.95
CA ARG A 159 -4.36 -18.25 -9.77
C ARG A 159 -5.71 -18.70 -9.23
N ARG A 160 -5.83 -18.91 -7.92
CA ARG A 160 -7.11 -19.25 -7.26
C ARG A 160 -8.14 -18.12 -7.35
N SER A 161 -7.68 -16.88 -7.37
CA SER A 161 -8.54 -15.69 -7.53
C SER A 161 -8.86 -15.33 -8.98
N ASN A 162 -8.58 -16.23 -9.94
CA ASN A 162 -8.83 -16.04 -11.37
C ASN A 162 -8.22 -14.74 -11.94
N ARG A 163 -6.92 -14.53 -11.68
CA ARG A 163 -6.11 -13.38 -12.16
C ARG A 163 -5.06 -13.81 -13.20
N PRO A 164 -5.47 -14.25 -14.40
CA PRO A 164 -4.55 -14.81 -15.38
C PRO A 164 -3.47 -13.83 -15.83
N ILE A 165 -3.76 -12.54 -15.95
CA ILE A 165 -2.76 -11.54 -16.39
C ILE A 165 -1.69 -11.37 -15.31
N ALA A 166 -2.08 -11.22 -14.05
CA ALA A 166 -1.15 -11.11 -12.94
C ALA A 166 -0.28 -12.36 -12.80
N VAL A 167 -0.89 -13.55 -12.90
CA VAL A 167 -0.16 -14.83 -12.86
C VAL A 167 0.89 -14.87 -13.96
N LYS A 168 0.51 -14.53 -15.20
CA LYS A 168 1.44 -14.52 -16.33
C LYS A 168 2.62 -13.57 -16.11
N ILE A 169 2.36 -12.33 -15.66
CA ILE A 169 3.42 -11.35 -15.39
C ILE A 169 4.36 -11.86 -14.29
N MET A 170 3.82 -12.43 -13.20
CA MET A 170 4.63 -12.96 -12.10
C MET A 170 5.47 -14.18 -12.51
N GLU A 171 4.93 -15.09 -13.33
CA GLU A 171 5.68 -16.23 -13.86
C GLU A 171 6.81 -15.79 -14.79
N ASP A 172 6.57 -14.78 -15.63
CA ASP A 172 7.60 -14.21 -16.50
C ASP A 172 8.67 -13.45 -15.67
N TYR A 173 8.26 -12.80 -14.58
CA TYR A 173 9.19 -12.20 -13.61
C TYR A 173 10.07 -13.26 -12.94
N VAL A 174 9.49 -14.37 -12.46
CA VAL A 174 10.23 -15.49 -11.85
C VAL A 174 11.29 -16.03 -12.82
N LYS A 175 10.93 -16.24 -14.09
CA LYS A 175 11.86 -16.68 -15.14
C LYS A 175 12.96 -15.65 -15.40
N LYS A 176 12.59 -14.37 -15.54
CA LYS A 176 13.52 -13.27 -15.81
C LYS A 176 14.60 -13.16 -14.73
N TYR A 177 14.23 -13.29 -13.46
CA TYR A 177 15.15 -13.16 -12.33
C TYR A 177 15.65 -14.50 -11.78
N ASN A 178 15.31 -15.63 -12.42
CA ASN A 178 15.67 -16.98 -12.02
C ASN A 178 15.39 -17.26 -10.53
N LEU A 179 14.22 -16.83 -10.04
CA LEU A 179 13.84 -17.01 -8.65
C LEU A 179 13.63 -18.50 -8.34
N LYS A 180 14.01 -18.92 -7.13
CA LYS A 180 13.81 -20.28 -6.63
C LYS A 180 13.02 -20.23 -5.33
N GLU A 181 12.22 -21.25 -5.07
CA GLU A 181 11.66 -21.43 -3.73
C GLU A 181 12.83 -21.62 -2.76
N ASP A 182 12.79 -20.91 -1.64
CA ASP A 182 13.71 -21.17 -0.54
C ASP A 182 13.42 -22.59 -0.02
N SER A 183 14.46 -23.41 0.01
CA SER A 183 14.43 -24.82 0.44
C SER A 183 14.19 -24.99 1.93
#